data_AF-A0A3B9R3S3-F1
#
_entry.id   AF-A0A3B9R3S3-F1
#
_cell.length_a   1.000
_cell.length_b   1.000
_cell.length_c   1.000
_cell.angle_alpha   90.00
_cell.angle_beta   90.00
_cell.angle_gamma   90.00
#
_symmetry.space_group_name_H-M   'P 1'
#
loop_
_entity.id
_entity.type
_entity.pdbx_description
1 polymer ?
#
loop_
_entity_poly.entity_id
_entity_poly.type
_entity_poly.pdbx_seq_one_letter_code
_entity_poly.pdbx_strand_id
1 'polypeptide(L)'
;MKMKLLFAICLLCFYLGQGQYVSVDTAFENELIAQGIDSEGVSDGRILLSDALSTTSLNLSGSVNLVNNPPGLGLLNINGIEFFTNLEILRIEGNNIIDLDLTQNTLLRELRAWNNDMETLLINGLVNLQTVGLNFNSLTNVDFSSNSAIQELDITDNNLTTISMGNKANLGKLTLSNNPNISALNISGVD
;
A
#
# COMPACT_ATOMS: atom_id res chain seq x y z
N MET A 1 -19.83 -8.46 42.55
CA MET A 1 -19.31 -8.74 41.19
C MET A 1 -20.35 -8.69 40.07
N LYS A 2 -21.62 -9.06 40.28
CA LYS A 2 -22.63 -9.06 39.19
C LYS A 2 -23.05 -7.68 38.64
N MET A 3 -23.00 -6.61 39.44
CA MET A 3 -23.43 -5.27 39.01
C MET A 3 -22.35 -4.49 38.21
N LYS A 4 -21.06 -4.79 38.40
CA LYS A 4 -19.96 -4.22 37.59
C LYS A 4 -19.83 -4.89 36.22
N LEU A 5 -20.21 -6.18 36.13
CA LEU A 5 -20.24 -6.91 34.86
C LEU A 5 -21.38 -6.43 33.96
N LEU A 6 -22.53 -6.07 34.53
CA LEU A 6 -23.66 -5.51 33.77
C LEU A 6 -23.35 -4.11 33.20
N PHE A 7 -22.58 -3.28 33.92
CA PHE A 7 -22.15 -1.96 33.46
C PHE A 7 -21.06 -2.04 32.37
N ALA A 8 -20.14 -3.01 32.47
CA ALA A 8 -19.13 -3.27 31.44
C ALA A 8 -19.75 -3.88 30.17
N ILE A 9 -20.74 -4.77 30.31
CA ILE A 9 -21.50 -5.31 29.18
C ILE A 9 -22.34 -4.20 28.54
N CYS A 10 -22.99 -3.32 29.31
CA CYS A 10 -23.69 -2.15 28.75
C CYS A 10 -22.75 -1.21 27.98
N LEU A 11 -21.54 -0.93 28.47
CA LEU A 11 -20.55 -0.11 27.75
C LEU A 11 -20.01 -0.78 26.48
N LEU A 12 -19.82 -2.10 26.46
CA LEU A 12 -19.52 -2.86 25.24
C LEU A 12 -20.71 -2.84 24.26
N CYS A 13 -21.95 -2.96 24.73
CA CYS A 13 -23.15 -2.87 23.89
C CYS A 13 -23.40 -1.46 23.32
N PHE A 14 -22.95 -0.39 23.99
CA PHE A 14 -23.01 0.98 23.48
C PHE A 14 -21.96 1.25 22.40
N TYR A 15 -20.76 0.65 22.49
CA TYR A 15 -19.75 0.72 21.43
C TYR A 15 -20.10 -0.14 20.21
N LEU A 16 -20.85 -1.23 20.38
CA LEU A 16 -21.32 -2.07 19.28
C LEU A 16 -22.44 -1.42 18.43
N GLY A 17 -22.93 -0.24 18.83
CA GLY A 17 -23.98 0.51 18.14
C GLY A 17 -23.53 1.79 17.44
N GLN A 18 -22.24 2.12 17.50
CA GLN A 18 -21.63 3.21 16.74
C GLN A 18 -20.53 2.59 15.88
N GLY A 19 -20.47 2.95 14.60
CA GLY A 19 -19.39 2.49 13.73
C GLY A 19 -18.03 2.82 14.37
N GLN A 20 -17.11 1.86 14.43
CA GLN A 20 -15.76 2.13 14.91
C GLN A 20 -15.05 2.95 13.84
N TYR A 21 -14.58 4.15 14.15
CA TYR A 21 -13.88 5.02 13.19
C TYR A 21 -12.37 4.85 13.27
N VAL A 22 -11.71 5.05 12.13
CA VAL A 22 -10.25 5.14 12.01
C VAL A 22 -9.87 6.38 11.23
N SER A 23 -8.72 7.00 11.55
CA SER A 23 -8.28 8.22 10.90
C SER A 23 -7.64 7.93 9.54
N VAL A 24 -7.88 8.79 8.57
CA VAL A 24 -7.26 8.77 7.24
C VAL A 24 -6.86 10.19 6.83
N ASP A 25 -5.89 10.32 5.92
CA ASP A 25 -5.59 11.61 5.29
C ASP A 25 -6.81 12.14 4.51
N THR A 26 -7.08 13.44 4.58
CA THR A 26 -8.28 14.05 3.97
C THR A 26 -8.29 13.93 2.44
N ALA A 27 -7.14 14.00 1.74
CA ALA A 27 -7.13 13.80 0.30
C ALA A 27 -7.42 12.34 -0.06
N PHE A 28 -6.86 11.40 0.70
CA PHE A 28 -7.17 9.99 0.56
C PHE A 28 -8.65 9.69 0.84
N GLU A 29 -9.21 10.24 1.91
CA GLU A 29 -10.64 10.14 2.26
C GLU A 29 -11.55 10.62 1.14
N ASN A 30 -11.25 11.76 0.51
CA ASN A 30 -12.04 12.27 -0.61
C ASN A 30 -12.11 11.27 -1.78
N GLU A 31 -11.03 10.51 -2.01
CA GLU A 31 -11.02 9.46 -3.03
C GLU A 31 -11.80 8.21 -2.59
N LEU A 32 -11.79 7.89 -1.29
CA LEU A 32 -12.63 6.83 -0.73
C LEU A 32 -14.12 7.19 -0.86
N ILE A 33 -14.49 8.45 -0.63
CA ILE A 33 -15.85 8.96 -0.85
C ILE A 33 -16.21 8.88 -2.34
N ALA A 34 -15.31 9.31 -3.22
CA ALA A 34 -15.54 9.28 -4.67
C ALA A 34 -15.77 7.86 -5.21
N GLN A 35 -15.15 6.85 -4.59
CA GLN A 35 -15.33 5.43 -4.91
C GLN A 35 -16.51 4.78 -4.17
N GLY A 36 -17.19 5.51 -3.28
CA GLY A 36 -18.27 4.98 -2.44
C GLY A 36 -17.80 3.96 -1.39
N ILE A 37 -16.50 3.98 -1.06
CA ILE A 37 -15.91 3.16 0.00
C ILE A 37 -16.23 3.77 1.36
N ASP A 38 -15.99 5.08 1.52
CA ASP A 38 -16.46 5.79 2.72
C ASP A 38 -17.99 5.95 2.63
N SER A 39 -18.69 5.06 3.35
CA SER A 39 -20.13 4.89 3.24
C SER A 39 -20.93 6.07 3.79
N GLU A 40 -20.30 6.90 4.62
CA GLU A 40 -20.91 8.12 5.17
C GLU A 40 -20.86 9.28 4.17
N GLY A 41 -19.88 9.26 3.26
CA GLY A 41 -19.74 10.27 2.22
C GLY A 41 -19.42 11.67 2.76
N VAL A 42 -18.80 11.75 3.94
CA VAL A 42 -18.48 12.99 4.63
C VAL A 42 -16.98 13.07 4.80
N SER A 43 -16.34 14.09 4.25
CA SER A 43 -14.92 14.31 4.48
C SER A 43 -14.70 14.94 5.85
N ASP A 44 -14.34 14.12 6.84
CA ASP A 44 -14.04 14.55 8.22
C ASP A 44 -12.74 13.96 8.80
N GLY A 45 -11.88 13.40 7.93
CA GLY A 45 -10.58 12.83 8.25
C GLY A 45 -10.63 11.43 8.85
N ARG A 46 -11.74 10.70 8.67
CA ARG A 46 -11.94 9.36 9.22
C ARG A 46 -12.97 8.58 8.41
N ILE A 47 -12.86 7.27 8.46
CA ILE A 47 -13.84 6.35 7.86
C ILE A 47 -14.28 5.32 8.87
N LEU A 48 -15.38 4.62 8.58
CA LEU A 48 -15.70 3.41 9.32
C LEU A 48 -14.62 2.34 9.11
N LEU A 49 -14.20 1.70 10.19
CA LEU A 49 -13.32 0.54 10.14
C LEU A 49 -13.94 -0.58 9.31
N SER A 50 -15.26 -0.73 9.32
CA SER A 50 -15.94 -1.70 8.45
C SER A 50 -15.69 -1.43 6.97
N ASP A 51 -15.60 -0.17 6.57
CA ASP A 51 -15.38 0.21 5.18
C ASP A 51 -13.97 -0.17 4.75
N ALA A 52 -12.97 0.16 5.58
CA ALA A 52 -11.58 -0.29 5.40
C ALA A 52 -11.46 -1.83 5.34
N LEU A 53 -12.09 -2.54 6.29
CA LEU A 53 -12.02 -4.01 6.38
C LEU A 53 -12.79 -4.72 5.25
N SER A 54 -13.80 -4.09 4.66
CA SER A 54 -14.56 -4.65 3.53
C SER A 54 -13.85 -4.47 2.18
N THR A 55 -12.86 -3.57 2.13
CA THR A 55 -12.14 -3.23 0.91
C THR A 55 -11.01 -4.23 0.64
N THR A 56 -11.09 -4.95 -0.48
CA THR A 56 -10.06 -5.90 -0.92
C THR A 56 -9.24 -5.40 -2.11
N SER A 57 -9.72 -4.38 -2.82
CA SER A 57 -9.04 -3.75 -3.93
C SER A 57 -9.25 -2.25 -3.86
N LEU A 58 -8.17 -1.49 -3.95
CA LEU A 58 -8.18 -0.03 -3.89
C LEU A 58 -7.41 0.53 -5.08
N ASN A 59 -8.10 1.35 -5.88
CA ASN A 59 -7.52 2.02 -7.03
C ASN A 59 -7.52 3.53 -6.84
N LEU A 60 -6.35 4.08 -6.53
CA LEU A 60 -6.06 5.50 -6.40
C LEU A 60 -5.14 5.99 -7.53
N SER A 61 -5.05 5.25 -8.64
CA SER A 61 -4.40 5.75 -9.85
C SER A 61 -5.30 6.82 -10.49
N GLY A 62 -4.73 7.95 -10.93
CA GLY A 62 -5.51 8.92 -11.72
C GLY A 62 -5.90 8.37 -13.09
N SER A 63 -6.78 9.08 -13.81
CA SER A 63 -7.23 8.66 -15.15
C SER A 63 -6.06 8.54 -16.12
N VAL A 64 -5.72 7.29 -16.47
CA VAL A 64 -4.76 6.93 -17.53
C VAL A 64 -5.41 7.19 -18.91
N ASN A 65 -5.64 8.46 -19.27
CA ASN A 65 -5.80 8.80 -20.68
C ASN A 65 -4.39 8.83 -21.31
N LEU A 66 -4.12 7.81 -22.11
CA LEU A 66 -2.83 7.35 -22.65
C LEU A 66 -2.09 8.32 -23.60
N VAL A 67 -2.23 9.63 -23.45
CA VAL A 67 -1.58 10.57 -24.37
C VAL A 67 -0.36 11.25 -23.75
N ASN A 68 -0.28 11.51 -22.44
CA ASN A 68 0.87 12.21 -21.84
C ASN A 68 1.01 12.00 -20.32
N ASN A 69 1.08 10.75 -19.84
CA ASN A 69 1.32 10.42 -18.41
C ASN A 69 0.74 11.47 -17.44
N PRO A 70 -0.60 11.70 -17.45
CA PRO A 70 -1.17 12.76 -16.64
C PRO A 70 -0.85 12.50 -15.16
N PRO A 71 -0.66 13.55 -14.35
CA PRO A 71 -0.55 13.36 -12.91
C PRO A 71 -1.78 12.57 -12.44
N GLY A 72 -1.55 11.67 -11.51
CA GLY A 72 -2.54 10.86 -10.83
C GLY A 72 -3.54 11.74 -10.07
N LEU A 73 -4.05 11.25 -8.95
CA LEU A 73 -4.94 12.02 -8.08
C LEU A 73 -4.18 13.15 -7.35
N GLY A 74 -2.86 13.20 -7.48
CA GLY A 74 -1.99 14.19 -6.83
C GLY A 74 -1.82 13.93 -5.34
N LEU A 75 -2.11 12.71 -4.88
CA LEU A 75 -1.97 12.30 -3.48
C LEU A 75 -0.50 12.42 -3.04
N LEU A 76 -0.28 13.03 -1.88
CA LEU A 76 1.04 13.13 -1.26
C LEU A 76 1.32 11.98 -0.29
N ASN A 77 0.26 11.37 0.23
CA ASN A 77 0.30 10.22 1.12
C ASN A 77 -1.05 9.50 1.07
N ILE A 78 -1.12 8.32 1.69
CA ILE A 78 -2.36 7.56 1.91
C ILE A 78 -2.46 7.11 3.37
N ASN A 79 -2.10 8.00 4.32
CA ASN A 79 -2.12 7.68 5.74
C ASN A 79 -3.49 7.15 6.16
N GLY A 80 -3.51 6.07 6.95
CA GLY A 80 -4.70 5.28 7.26
C GLY A 80 -4.84 4.02 6.40
N ILE A 81 -3.98 3.82 5.38
CA ILE A 81 -3.93 2.56 4.61
C ILE A 81 -3.66 1.33 5.48
N GLU A 82 -3.03 1.49 6.64
CA GLU A 82 -2.76 0.43 7.61
C GLU A 82 -4.03 -0.24 8.17
N PHE A 83 -5.18 0.44 8.10
CA PHE A 83 -6.47 -0.12 8.52
C PHE A 83 -7.12 -1.04 7.47
N PHE A 84 -6.66 -0.97 6.22
CA PHE A 84 -7.13 -1.80 5.10
C PHE A 84 -6.45 -3.18 5.12
N THR A 85 -6.60 -3.91 6.23
CA THR A 85 -5.87 -5.17 6.48
C THR A 85 -6.29 -6.33 5.57
N ASN A 86 -7.46 -6.22 4.93
CA ASN A 86 -7.96 -7.19 3.93
C ASN A 86 -7.62 -6.82 2.48
N LEU A 87 -6.80 -5.78 2.27
CA LEU A 87 -6.43 -5.33 0.93
C LEU A 87 -5.53 -6.34 0.22
N GLU A 88 -5.95 -6.79 -0.95
CA GLU A 88 -5.20 -7.70 -1.83
C GLU A 88 -4.56 -6.97 -3.02
N ILE A 89 -5.17 -5.87 -3.48
CA ILE A 89 -4.71 -5.11 -4.65
C ILE A 89 -4.65 -3.62 -4.30
N LEU A 90 -3.48 -3.01 -4.47
CA LEU A 90 -3.28 -1.57 -4.31
C LEU A 90 -2.67 -0.97 -5.58
N ARG A 91 -3.35 0.04 -6.12
CA ARG A 91 -2.94 0.82 -7.29
C ARG A 91 -2.89 2.29 -6.93
N ILE A 92 -1.72 2.90 -6.97
CA ILE A 92 -1.46 4.29 -6.56
C ILE A 92 -0.62 5.04 -7.58
N GLU A 93 -0.66 4.60 -8.84
CA GLU A 93 0.30 5.06 -9.84
C GLU A 93 -0.02 6.48 -10.32
N GLY A 94 1.05 7.24 -10.60
CA GLY A 94 0.95 8.62 -11.03
C GLY A 94 0.78 9.64 -9.89
N ASN A 95 0.81 9.26 -8.62
CA ASN A 95 0.68 10.23 -7.53
C ASN A 95 2.04 10.88 -7.17
N ASN A 96 2.09 11.65 -6.08
CA ASN A 96 3.29 12.31 -5.58
C ASN A 96 3.66 11.76 -4.18
N ILE A 97 3.50 10.45 -3.99
CA ILE A 97 3.74 9.79 -2.70
C ILE A 97 5.24 9.67 -2.48
N ILE A 98 5.72 10.15 -1.32
CA ILE A 98 7.14 10.14 -0.94
C ILE A 98 7.47 8.94 -0.04
N ASP A 99 6.60 8.63 0.91
CA ASP A 99 6.79 7.54 1.87
C ASP A 99 5.57 6.64 1.88
N LEU A 100 5.79 5.32 1.86
CA LEU A 100 4.74 4.33 1.88
C LEU A 100 5.06 3.17 2.83
N ASP A 101 4.22 3.00 3.85
CA ASP A 101 4.25 1.85 4.76
C ASP A 101 3.04 0.95 4.51
N LEU A 102 3.30 -0.30 4.10
CA LEU A 102 2.29 -1.31 3.85
C LEU A 102 2.42 -2.52 4.78
N THR A 103 3.20 -2.40 5.88
CA THR A 103 3.52 -3.54 6.76
C THR A 103 2.29 -4.18 7.42
N GLN A 104 1.15 -3.47 7.50
CA GLN A 104 -0.10 -4.01 8.02
C GLN A 104 -0.99 -4.67 6.94
N ASN A 105 -0.73 -4.44 5.65
CA ASN A 105 -1.53 -4.96 4.53
C ASN A 105 -1.08 -6.38 4.15
N THR A 106 -0.99 -7.29 5.12
CA THR A 106 -0.35 -8.63 4.97
C THR A 106 -0.99 -9.56 3.94
N LEU A 107 -2.22 -9.25 3.50
CA LEU A 107 -2.92 -9.96 2.44
C LEU A 107 -2.65 -9.40 1.03
N LEU A 108 -1.83 -8.36 0.90
CA LEU A 108 -1.52 -7.73 -0.39
C LEU A 108 -0.81 -8.70 -1.34
N ARG A 109 -1.29 -8.75 -2.58
CA ARG A 109 -0.81 -9.60 -3.67
C ARG A 109 -0.29 -8.80 -4.85
N GLU A 110 -0.90 -7.65 -5.13
CA GLU A 110 -0.50 -6.74 -6.20
C GLU A 110 -0.28 -5.34 -5.63
N LEU A 111 0.92 -4.81 -5.85
CA LEU A 111 1.25 -3.41 -5.62
C LEU A 111 1.67 -2.79 -6.96
N ARG A 112 0.90 -1.81 -7.43
CA ARG A 112 1.34 -0.93 -8.50
C ARG A 112 1.46 0.48 -7.96
N ALA A 113 2.67 1.01 -8.00
CA ALA A 113 3.00 2.31 -7.45
C ALA A 113 4.07 3.03 -8.31
N TRP A 114 4.03 2.80 -9.62
CA TRP A 114 4.93 3.46 -10.56
C TRP A 114 4.58 4.94 -10.75
N ASN A 115 5.56 5.73 -11.17
CA ASN A 115 5.43 7.18 -11.36
C ASN A 115 4.92 7.89 -10.10
N ASN A 116 5.72 7.80 -9.03
CA ASN A 116 5.57 8.55 -7.79
C ASN A 116 6.93 9.19 -7.44
N ASP A 117 7.01 9.87 -6.30
CA ASP A 117 8.24 10.46 -5.78
C ASP A 117 8.82 9.62 -4.62
N MET A 118 8.56 8.30 -4.59
CA MET A 118 8.86 7.50 -3.39
C MET A 118 10.37 7.44 -3.12
N GLU A 119 10.72 7.83 -1.90
CA GLU A 119 12.06 7.68 -1.32
C GLU A 119 12.11 6.48 -0.35
N THR A 120 10.99 6.22 0.36
CA THR A 120 10.87 5.12 1.34
C THR A 120 9.69 4.21 1.01
N LEU A 121 9.96 2.90 1.03
CA LEU A 121 8.95 1.86 0.92
C LEU A 121 9.16 0.78 2.00
N LEU A 122 8.15 0.55 2.84
CA LEU A 122 8.14 -0.51 3.85
C LEU A 122 7.12 -1.58 3.49
N ILE A 123 7.62 -2.73 3.02
CA ILE A 123 6.82 -3.89 2.56
C ILE A 123 7.25 -5.20 3.25
N ASN A 124 7.95 -5.08 4.38
CA ASN A 124 8.43 -6.23 5.15
C ASN A 124 7.24 -7.06 5.65
N GLY A 125 7.30 -8.37 5.46
CA GLY A 125 6.26 -9.30 5.90
C GLY A 125 5.10 -9.49 4.93
N LEU A 126 5.10 -8.83 3.76
CA LEU A 126 4.11 -9.08 2.71
C LEU A 126 4.44 -10.37 1.94
N VAL A 127 4.24 -11.51 2.61
CA VAL A 127 4.60 -12.85 2.11
C VAL A 127 3.73 -13.31 0.93
N ASN A 128 2.57 -12.69 0.72
CA ASN A 128 1.66 -12.99 -0.38
C ASN A 128 1.87 -12.10 -1.62
N LEU A 129 2.81 -11.15 -1.56
CA LEU A 129 3.05 -10.18 -2.62
C LEU A 129 3.65 -10.86 -3.86
N GLN A 130 2.96 -10.79 -4.99
CA GLN A 130 3.28 -11.50 -6.23
C GLN A 130 3.75 -10.56 -7.35
N THR A 131 3.09 -9.42 -7.49
CA THR A 131 3.37 -8.44 -8.55
C THR A 131 3.67 -7.09 -7.94
N VAL A 132 4.83 -6.54 -8.28
CA VAL A 132 5.32 -5.27 -7.74
C VAL A 132 5.84 -4.39 -8.87
N GLY A 133 5.20 -3.24 -9.08
CA GLY A 133 5.66 -2.20 -10.01
C GLY A 133 6.00 -0.91 -9.26
N LEU A 134 7.28 -0.55 -9.25
CA LEU A 134 7.86 0.61 -8.57
C LEU A 134 8.65 1.51 -9.53
N ASN A 135 8.48 1.33 -10.85
CA ASN A 135 9.25 2.07 -11.83
C ASN A 135 8.96 3.59 -11.79
N PHE A 136 9.95 4.41 -12.13
CA PHE A 136 9.87 5.87 -12.04
C PHE A 136 9.56 6.34 -10.62
N ASN A 137 10.51 6.14 -9.72
CA ASN A 137 10.50 6.64 -8.33
C ASN A 137 11.91 7.12 -7.95
N SER A 138 12.11 7.50 -6.68
CA SER A 138 13.38 8.00 -6.16
C SER A 138 14.03 7.05 -5.14
N LEU A 139 13.67 5.76 -5.15
CA LEU A 139 14.11 4.78 -4.15
C LEU A 139 15.64 4.61 -4.20
N THR A 140 16.28 4.66 -3.03
CA THR A 140 17.74 4.47 -2.89
C THR A 140 18.11 3.08 -2.34
N ASN A 141 17.18 2.44 -1.65
CA ASN A 141 17.29 1.11 -1.08
C ASN A 141 15.90 0.51 -0.93
N VAL A 142 15.77 -0.80 -1.17
CA VAL A 142 14.53 -1.55 -0.92
C VAL A 142 14.89 -2.96 -0.47
N ASP A 143 14.19 -3.44 0.55
CA ASP A 143 14.33 -4.80 1.06
C ASP A 143 13.12 -5.66 0.69
N PHE A 144 13.35 -6.62 -0.22
CA PHE A 144 12.39 -7.64 -0.62
C PHE A 144 12.62 -8.98 0.07
N SER A 145 13.55 -9.09 1.02
CA SER A 145 14.02 -10.37 1.56
C SER A 145 12.91 -11.24 2.16
N SER A 146 11.86 -10.62 2.71
CA SER A 146 10.70 -11.31 3.29
C SER A 146 9.56 -11.57 2.30
N ASN A 147 9.59 -10.99 1.09
CA ASN A 147 8.55 -11.11 0.07
C ASN A 147 8.77 -12.33 -0.83
N SER A 148 8.69 -13.52 -0.26
CA SER A 148 9.07 -14.78 -0.92
C SER A 148 8.19 -15.19 -2.13
N ALA A 149 6.97 -14.64 -2.24
CA ALA A 149 6.03 -14.99 -3.31
C ALA A 149 6.15 -14.14 -4.58
N ILE A 150 7.08 -13.17 -4.65
CA ILE A 150 7.22 -12.28 -5.81
C ILE A 150 7.54 -13.10 -7.06
N GLN A 151 6.75 -12.85 -8.12
CA GLN A 151 6.88 -13.44 -9.45
C GLN A 151 7.32 -12.40 -10.48
N GLU A 152 6.81 -11.17 -10.34
CA GLU A 152 7.13 -10.06 -11.23
C GLU A 152 7.52 -8.82 -10.41
N LEU A 153 8.71 -8.30 -10.68
CA LEU A 153 9.27 -7.13 -10.02
C LEU A 153 9.85 -6.16 -11.04
N ASP A 154 9.33 -4.94 -11.08
CA ASP A 154 9.87 -3.84 -11.87
C ASP A 154 10.24 -2.67 -10.97
N ILE A 155 11.53 -2.33 -10.93
CA ILE A 155 12.07 -1.18 -10.18
C ILE A 155 12.94 -0.33 -11.13
N THR A 156 12.53 -0.25 -12.39
CA THR A 156 13.21 0.54 -13.42
C THR A 156 13.19 2.03 -13.06
N ASP A 157 14.21 2.79 -13.46
CA ASP A 157 14.25 4.25 -13.27
C ASP A 157 14.08 4.65 -11.80
N ASN A 158 15.06 4.27 -10.99
CA ASN A 158 15.19 4.62 -9.58
C ASN A 158 16.67 4.98 -9.27
N ASN A 159 16.98 5.29 -8.01
CA ASN A 159 18.31 5.68 -7.56
C ASN A 159 18.96 4.61 -6.67
N LEU A 160 18.66 3.33 -6.90
CA LEU A 160 19.08 2.24 -6.01
C LEU A 160 20.60 2.18 -5.90
N THR A 161 21.08 2.13 -4.66
CA THR A 161 22.49 1.83 -4.32
C THR A 161 22.66 0.38 -3.87
N THR A 162 21.62 -0.16 -3.24
CA THR A 162 21.53 -1.53 -2.72
C THR A 162 20.12 -2.08 -2.91
N ILE A 163 20.02 -3.40 -3.06
CA ILE A 163 18.75 -4.13 -3.10
C ILE A 163 18.94 -5.48 -2.40
N SER A 164 18.01 -5.82 -1.52
CA SER A 164 18.00 -7.11 -0.82
C SER A 164 16.88 -7.98 -1.38
N MET A 165 17.22 -9.06 -2.09
CA MET A 165 16.21 -9.93 -2.70
C MET A 165 15.84 -11.13 -1.81
N GLY A 166 16.77 -11.68 -1.04
CA GLY A 166 16.56 -12.98 -0.39
C GLY A 166 16.23 -14.09 -1.40
N ASN A 167 15.73 -15.23 -0.92
CA ASN A 167 15.31 -16.33 -1.80
C ASN A 167 14.03 -15.95 -2.56
N LYS A 168 14.07 -16.06 -3.89
CA LYS A 168 12.99 -15.68 -4.81
C LYS A 168 12.68 -16.82 -5.77
N ALA A 169 12.42 -18.00 -5.22
CA ALA A 169 12.18 -19.24 -5.97
C ALA A 169 11.07 -19.18 -7.05
N ASN A 170 10.15 -18.20 -6.98
CA ASN A 170 9.06 -18.03 -7.94
C ASN A 170 9.26 -16.86 -8.93
N LEU A 171 10.41 -16.19 -8.91
CA LEU A 171 10.64 -14.98 -9.71
C LEU A 171 10.78 -15.34 -11.20
N GLY A 172 9.77 -14.97 -11.99
CA GLY A 172 9.78 -15.14 -13.44
C GLY A 172 10.30 -13.92 -14.19
N LYS A 173 10.18 -12.72 -13.60
CA LYS A 173 10.60 -11.47 -14.24
C LYS A 173 11.14 -10.46 -13.22
N LEU A 174 12.34 -9.96 -13.51
CA LEU A 174 13.00 -8.88 -12.78
C LEU A 174 13.50 -7.81 -13.74
N THR A 175 13.04 -6.57 -13.57
CA THR A 175 13.56 -5.41 -14.30
C THR A 175 14.17 -4.41 -13.32
N LEU A 176 15.45 -4.07 -13.53
CA LEU A 176 16.23 -3.14 -12.69
C LEU A 176 16.96 -2.07 -13.52
N SER A 177 16.58 -1.88 -14.79
CA SER A 177 17.22 -0.91 -15.68
C SER A 177 17.22 0.51 -15.09
N ASN A 178 18.18 1.34 -15.48
CA ASN A 178 18.28 2.73 -15.05
C ASN A 178 18.32 2.91 -13.52
N ASN A 179 19.12 2.08 -12.86
CA ASN A 179 19.58 2.28 -11.49
C ASN A 179 21.11 2.45 -11.49
N PRO A 180 21.63 3.63 -11.88
CA PRO A 180 23.05 3.80 -12.22
C PRO A 180 24.02 3.61 -11.03
N ASN A 181 23.50 3.69 -9.80
CA ASN A 181 24.30 3.63 -8.57
C ASN A 181 24.32 2.25 -7.90
N ILE A 182 23.70 1.23 -8.50
CA ILE A 182 23.63 -0.11 -7.90
C ILE A 182 25.03 -0.74 -7.90
N SER A 183 25.58 -0.93 -6.71
CA SER A 183 26.96 -1.43 -6.54
C SER A 183 27.03 -2.86 -6.01
N ALA A 184 25.95 -3.33 -5.37
CA ALA A 184 25.82 -4.68 -4.86
C ALA A 184 24.41 -5.21 -5.14
N LEU A 185 24.35 -6.32 -5.88
CA LEU A 185 23.13 -7.06 -6.13
C LEU A 185 23.19 -8.37 -5.32
N ASN A 186 22.47 -8.44 -4.20
CA ASN A 186 22.35 -9.69 -3.44
C ASN A 186 21.15 -10.50 -3.95
N ILE A 187 21.37 -11.25 -5.03
CA ILE A 187 20.39 -12.15 -5.67
C ILE A 187 20.60 -13.62 -5.30
N SER A 188 21.06 -13.90 -4.08
CA SER A 188 21.20 -15.29 -3.64
C SER A 188 19.85 -16.02 -3.70
N GLY A 189 19.72 -17.04 -4.56
CA GLY A 189 18.48 -17.80 -4.75
C GLY A 189 17.56 -17.31 -5.87
N VAL A 190 18.10 -16.58 -6.86
CA VAL A 190 17.48 -16.39 -8.18
C VAL A 190 18.25 -17.30 -9.15
N ASP A 191 17.80 -18.53 -9.37
CA ASP A 191 18.36 -19.46 -10.36
C ASP A 191 17.73 -19.25 -11.75
#